data_AF-A0A3N5WEB2-F1
#
_entry.id   AF-A0A3N5WEB2-F1
#
_cell.length_a   1.000
_cell.length_b   1.000
_cell.length_c   1.000
_cell.angle_alpha   90.00
_cell.angle_beta   90.00
_cell.angle_gamma   90.00
#
_symmetry.space_group_name_H-M   'P 1'
#
loop_
_entity.id
_entity.type
_entity.pdbx_description
1 polymer ?
#
loop_
_entity_poly.entity_id
_entity_poly.type
_entity_poly.pdbx_seq_one_letter_code
_entity_poly.pdbx_strand_id
1 'polypeptide(L)'
;MGVLVVGSVALDSVKTPFGAVENVLGGSASYFSTAASFFTDVSLVGVVGDDFPGEALTLFREREINIDGLERMQGKTFRWAGEYRYDLNEAITLDTQLNVFEQFRPKLPPGYQDSSYVFLANIDPELQLDVLNQVKGPKFVACDTMNFWIQGKLGALKTVLQRVDLLTINESEARQLAQEPNVVKA
;
A
#
# COMPACT_ATOMS: atom_id res chain seq x y z
N MET A 1 19.50 9.57 2.23
CA MET A 1 18.83 8.80 3.32
C MET A 1 17.40 8.70 2.84
N GLY A 2 16.89 7.48 2.62
CA GLY A 2 15.63 7.26 1.91
C GLY A 2 14.75 6.22 2.58
N VAL A 3 13.53 6.08 2.07
CA VAL A 3 12.53 5.14 2.56
C VAL A 3 12.21 4.09 1.50
N LEU A 4 12.22 2.83 1.90
CA LEU A 4 11.68 1.71 1.12
C LEU A 4 10.19 1.60 1.40
N VAL A 5 9.37 1.56 0.35
CA VAL A 5 7.93 1.31 0.48
C VAL A 5 7.52 0.10 -0.33
N VAL A 6 6.71 -0.76 0.27
CA VAL A 6 5.93 -1.78 -0.43
C VAL A 6 4.46 -1.51 -0.20
N GLY A 7 3.65 -1.66 -1.24
CA GLY A 7 2.19 -1.59 -1.14
C GLY A 7 1.53 -1.71 -2.49
N SER A 8 0.24 -1.41 -2.55
CA SER A 8 -0.51 -1.45 -3.81
C SER A 8 -0.12 -0.30 -4.74
N VAL A 9 0.07 -0.62 -6.01
CA VAL A 9 0.08 0.33 -7.14
C VAL A 9 -1.09 -0.07 -8.02
N ALA A 10 -2.08 0.82 -8.14
CA ALA A 10 -3.42 0.45 -8.56
C ALA A 10 -4.02 1.40 -9.61
N LEU A 11 -5.11 0.92 -10.22
CA LEU A 11 -6.06 1.75 -10.94
C LEU A 11 -7.39 1.76 -10.20
N ASP A 12 -7.74 2.91 -9.64
CA ASP A 12 -8.90 3.08 -8.78
C ASP A 12 -10.06 3.70 -9.57
N SER A 13 -11.29 3.29 -9.25
CA SER A 13 -12.52 3.92 -9.70
C SER A 13 -13.27 4.47 -8.50
N VAL A 14 -13.38 5.79 -8.41
CA VAL A 14 -13.91 6.47 -7.23
C VAL A 14 -15.17 7.22 -7.58
N LYS A 15 -16.22 6.97 -6.80
CA LYS A 15 -17.50 7.67 -6.91
C LYS A 15 -17.81 8.46 -5.64
N THR A 16 -18.38 9.63 -5.82
CA THR A 16 -18.93 10.47 -4.74
C THR A 16 -20.36 10.89 -5.13
N PRO A 17 -21.13 11.54 -4.26
CA PRO A 17 -22.41 12.11 -4.63
C PRO A 17 -22.32 13.21 -5.71
N PHE A 18 -21.11 13.73 -5.97
CA PHE A 18 -20.86 14.89 -6.81
C PHE A 18 -20.18 14.56 -8.15
N GLY A 19 -19.76 13.31 -8.35
CA GLY A 19 -19.08 12.88 -9.56
C GLY A 19 -18.38 11.54 -9.39
N ALA A 20 -17.87 11.02 -10.51
CA ALA A 20 -17.12 9.78 -10.55
C ALA A 20 -15.92 9.90 -11.50
N VAL A 21 -14.86 9.18 -11.17
CA VAL A 21 -13.67 8.98 -12.01
C VAL A 21 -13.36 7.48 -12.06
N GLU A 22 -12.86 7.01 -13.20
CA GLU A 22 -12.55 5.60 -13.40
C GLU A 22 -11.11 5.43 -13.85
N ASN A 23 -10.48 4.34 -13.41
CA ASN A 23 -9.14 3.92 -13.82
C ASN A 23 -8.06 4.99 -13.59
N VAL A 24 -8.17 5.75 -12.50
CA VAL A 24 -7.16 6.74 -12.12
C VAL A 24 -6.03 6.08 -11.33
N LEU A 25 -4.83 6.65 -11.38
CA LEU A 25 -3.72 6.17 -10.56
C LEU A 25 -4.10 6.20 -9.08
N GLY A 26 -3.95 5.07 -8.42
CA GLY A 26 -4.19 4.92 -6.99
C GLY A 26 -3.26 3.90 -6.36
N GLY A 27 -3.72 3.31 -5.26
CA GLY A 27 -2.93 2.36 -4.47
C GLY A 27 -2.06 3.04 -3.42
N SER A 28 -1.93 2.36 -2.28
CA SER A 28 -1.32 2.89 -1.06
C SER A 28 0.14 3.31 -1.26
N ALA A 29 0.91 2.51 -2.01
CA ALA A 29 2.30 2.83 -2.28
C ALA A 29 2.45 4.03 -3.22
N SER A 30 1.53 4.22 -4.17
CA SER A 30 1.53 5.40 -5.04
C SER A 30 1.34 6.69 -4.24
N TYR A 31 0.35 6.71 -3.34
CA TYR A 31 0.08 7.85 -2.47
C TYR A 31 1.26 8.13 -1.52
N PHE A 32 1.74 7.10 -0.81
CA PHE A 32 2.85 7.23 0.10
C PHE A 32 4.10 7.74 -0.62
N SER A 33 4.47 7.13 -1.75
CA SER A 33 5.68 7.49 -2.49
C SER A 33 5.62 8.94 -2.96
N THR A 34 4.48 9.37 -3.49
CA THR A 34 4.29 10.74 -3.97
C THR A 34 4.38 11.76 -2.83
N ALA A 35 3.84 11.44 -1.64
CA ALA A 35 3.93 12.32 -0.49
C ALA A 35 5.35 12.36 0.11
N ALA A 36 5.97 11.19 0.28
CA ALA A 36 7.30 11.05 0.85
C ALA A 36 8.40 11.69 -0.02
N SER A 37 8.23 11.71 -1.35
CA SER A 37 9.20 12.28 -2.29
C SER A 37 9.41 13.80 -2.10
N PHE A 38 8.52 14.49 -1.40
CA PHE A 38 8.74 15.90 -1.02
C PHE A 38 9.78 16.07 0.08
N PHE A 39 10.10 15.00 0.82
CA PHE A 39 10.93 15.05 2.02
C PHE A 39 12.20 14.20 1.90
N THR A 40 12.18 13.14 1.09
CA THR A 40 13.25 12.14 1.05
C THR A 40 13.24 11.32 -0.23
N ASP A 41 14.33 10.60 -0.48
CA ASP A 41 14.42 9.63 -1.57
C ASP A 41 13.48 8.45 -1.29
N VAL A 42 12.75 7.98 -2.30
CA VAL A 42 11.81 6.86 -2.16
C VAL A 42 12.21 5.72 -3.09
N SER A 43 12.24 4.51 -2.54
CA SER A 43 12.41 3.25 -3.27
C SER A 43 11.11 2.47 -3.23
N LEU A 44 10.45 2.30 -4.37
CA LEU A 44 9.14 1.66 -4.50
C LEU A 44 9.27 0.18 -4.90
N VAL A 45 8.59 -0.68 -4.16
CA VAL A 45 8.40 -2.10 -4.47
C VAL A 45 6.93 -2.36 -4.73
N GLY A 46 6.62 -2.95 -5.87
CA GLY A 46 5.26 -3.29 -6.24
C GLY A 46 5.19 -4.05 -7.55
N VAL A 47 3.98 -4.30 -8.03
CA VAL A 47 3.74 -4.94 -9.32
C VAL A 47 2.61 -4.23 -10.05
N VAL A 48 2.73 -4.15 -11.37
CA VAL A 48 1.68 -3.65 -12.27
C VAL A 48 1.49 -4.59 -13.46
N GLY A 49 0.31 -4.54 -14.06
CA GLY A 49 -0.03 -5.33 -15.24
C GLY A 49 0.44 -4.70 -16.54
N ASP A 50 0.10 -5.37 -17.65
CA ASP A 50 0.32 -4.86 -19.00
C ASP A 50 -0.49 -3.58 -19.28
N ASP A 51 -1.62 -3.43 -18.59
CA ASP A 51 -2.57 -2.32 -18.74
C ASP A 51 -2.20 -1.06 -17.95
N PHE A 52 -1.07 -1.03 -17.24
CA PHE A 52 -0.66 0.13 -16.46
C PHE A 52 -0.25 1.30 -17.37
N PRO A 53 -0.83 2.50 -17.20
CA PRO A 53 -0.61 3.63 -18.09
C PRO A 53 0.83 4.16 -17.97
N GLY A 54 1.42 4.51 -19.12
CA GLY A 54 2.78 5.06 -19.17
C GLY A 54 2.88 6.40 -18.45
N GLU A 55 1.82 7.20 -18.45
CA GLU A 55 1.73 8.49 -17.79
C GLU A 55 1.91 8.37 -16.26
N ALA A 56 1.40 7.30 -15.65
CA ALA A 56 1.59 7.04 -14.23
C ALA A 56 3.07 6.75 -13.89
N LEU A 57 3.79 6.05 -14.77
CA LEU A 57 5.23 5.84 -14.61
C LEU A 57 6.02 7.15 -14.78
N THR A 58 5.56 8.04 -15.66
CA THR A 58 6.15 9.38 -15.83
C THR A 58 6.04 10.18 -14.53
N LEU A 59 4.88 10.16 -13.86
CA LEU A 59 4.69 10.84 -12.57
C LEU A 59 5.72 10.40 -11.54
N PHE A 60 5.96 9.08 -11.39
CA PHE A 60 6.94 8.59 -10.44
C PHE A 60 8.37 9.05 -10.77
N ARG A 61 8.74 9.05 -12.05
CA ARG A 61 10.06 9.51 -12.51
C ARG A 61 10.26 11.02 -12.32
N GLU A 62 9.25 11.83 -12.60
CA GLU A 62 9.27 13.29 -12.39
C GLU A 62 9.43 13.67 -10.91
N ARG A 63 9.02 12.77 -10.01
CA ARG A 63 9.20 12.88 -8.56
C ARG A 63 10.47 12.22 -8.04
N GLU A 64 11.34 11.77 -8.93
CA GLU A 64 12.59 11.07 -8.60
C GLU A 64 12.39 9.83 -7.70
N ILE A 65 11.21 9.20 -7.78
CA ILE A 65 10.93 7.95 -7.09
C ILE A 65 11.67 6.82 -7.82
N ASN A 66 12.52 6.09 -7.09
CA ASN A 66 13.18 4.92 -7.62
C ASN A 66 12.15 3.77 -7.76
N ILE A 67 11.96 3.33 -8.99
CA ILE A 67 10.99 2.27 -9.37
C ILE A 67 11.70 0.99 -9.85
N ASP A 68 12.98 0.78 -9.54
CA ASP A 68 13.71 -0.45 -9.87
C ASP A 68 13.08 -1.70 -9.22
N GLY A 69 12.32 -1.52 -8.13
CA GLY A 69 11.53 -2.57 -7.48
C GLY A 69 10.10 -2.72 -8.00
N LEU A 70 9.70 -1.97 -9.03
CA LEU A 70 8.36 -2.08 -9.64
C LEU A 70 8.38 -3.11 -10.77
N GLU A 71 7.81 -4.28 -10.52
CA GLU A 71 7.71 -5.35 -11.51
C GLU A 71 6.55 -5.11 -12.48
N ARG A 72 6.75 -5.46 -13.76
CA ARG A 72 5.66 -5.55 -14.74
C ARG A 72 5.42 -7.02 -15.08
N MET A 73 4.20 -7.47 -14.83
CA MET A 73 3.77 -8.85 -15.08
C MET A 73 2.68 -8.92 -16.14
N GLN A 74 2.60 -10.05 -16.84
CA GLN A 74 1.52 -10.31 -17.77
C GLN A 74 0.18 -10.35 -17.02
N GLY A 75 -0.81 -9.58 -17.48
CA GLY A 75 -2.13 -9.50 -16.85
C GLY A 75 -2.58 -8.09 -16.54
N LYS A 76 -3.56 -7.96 -15.63
CA LYS A 76 -4.14 -6.66 -15.24
C LYS A 76 -3.51 -6.12 -13.97
N THR A 77 -3.40 -4.80 -13.86
CA THR A 77 -3.03 -4.10 -12.63
C THR A 77 -4.10 -4.31 -11.56
N PHE A 78 -3.73 -4.24 -10.28
CA PHE A 78 -4.70 -4.18 -9.18
C PHE A 78 -5.76 -3.12 -9.43
N ARG A 79 -7.01 -3.44 -9.09
CA ARG A 79 -8.14 -2.51 -9.23
C ARG A 79 -8.96 -2.48 -7.96
N TRP A 80 -9.30 -1.26 -7.54
CA TRP A 80 -10.24 -1.03 -6.47
C TRP A 80 -11.32 -0.07 -6.92
N ALA A 81 -12.56 -0.38 -6.58
CA ALA A 81 -13.68 0.53 -6.80
C ALA A 81 -14.26 0.93 -5.45
N GLY A 82 -14.39 2.24 -5.23
CA GLY A 82 -14.88 2.79 -3.97
C GLY A 82 -15.93 3.86 -4.17
N GLU A 83 -16.87 3.93 -3.24
CA GLU A 83 -17.88 4.99 -3.17
C GLU A 83 -17.84 5.70 -1.82
N TYR A 84 -17.80 7.04 -1.86
CA TYR A 84 -18.02 7.88 -0.70
C TYR A 84 -19.48 8.33 -0.65
N ARG A 85 -20.02 8.46 0.56
CA ARG A 85 -21.33 9.07 0.81
C ARG A 85 -21.17 10.58 1.09
N TYR A 86 -22.25 11.23 1.49
CA TYR A 86 -22.28 12.69 1.74
C TYR A 86 -21.41 13.15 2.91
N ASP A 87 -21.01 12.25 3.80
CA ASP A 87 -20.03 12.49 4.85
C ASP A 87 -18.60 12.60 4.33
N LEU A 88 -18.33 12.10 3.11
CA LEU A 88 -17.04 12.16 2.41
C LEU A 88 -15.85 11.69 3.27
N ASN A 89 -16.08 10.72 4.15
CA ASN A 89 -15.08 10.24 5.10
C ASN A 89 -14.73 8.77 4.84
N GLU A 90 -15.70 7.88 5.03
CA GLU A 90 -15.46 6.45 4.82
C GLU A 90 -15.78 6.04 3.39
N ALA A 91 -14.82 5.35 2.77
CA ALA A 91 -15.03 4.69 1.49
C ALA A 91 -15.74 3.35 1.68
N ILE A 92 -16.77 3.12 0.88
CA ILE A 92 -17.40 1.81 0.73
C ILE A 92 -16.71 1.11 -0.44
N THR A 93 -16.00 0.03 -0.15
CA THR A 93 -15.43 -0.84 -1.19
C THR A 93 -16.55 -1.53 -1.96
N LEU A 94 -16.65 -1.25 -3.26
CA LEU A 94 -17.60 -1.87 -4.18
C LEU A 94 -17.00 -3.07 -4.90
N ASP A 95 -15.71 -3.02 -5.24
CA ASP A 95 -14.99 -4.08 -5.92
C ASP A 95 -13.50 -4.07 -5.56
N THR A 96 -12.87 -5.23 -5.56
CA THR A 96 -11.43 -5.39 -5.36
C THR A 96 -10.94 -6.55 -6.20
N GLN A 97 -10.06 -6.25 -7.14
CA GLN A 97 -9.45 -7.24 -8.04
C GLN A 97 -7.95 -7.25 -7.79
N LEU A 98 -7.47 -8.30 -7.13
CA LEU A 98 -6.05 -8.46 -6.79
C LEU A 98 -5.18 -8.54 -8.06
N ASN A 99 -5.68 -9.24 -9.10
CA ASN A 99 -5.01 -9.41 -10.39
C ASN A 99 -3.54 -9.84 -10.25
N VAL A 100 -2.57 -9.14 -10.87
CA VAL A 100 -1.14 -9.51 -10.79
C VAL A 100 -0.60 -9.64 -9.35
N PHE A 101 -1.25 -9.01 -8.35
CA PHE A 101 -0.83 -9.18 -6.96
C PHE A 101 -0.99 -10.59 -6.42
N GLU A 102 -1.94 -11.40 -6.91
CA GLU A 102 -2.15 -12.76 -6.40
C GLU A 102 -0.89 -13.63 -6.57
N GLN A 103 -0.19 -13.40 -7.67
CA GLN A 103 1.00 -14.15 -8.09
C GLN A 103 2.30 -13.41 -7.76
N PHE A 104 2.20 -12.19 -7.25
CA PHE A 104 3.35 -11.38 -6.94
C PHE A 104 4.17 -11.99 -5.81
N ARG A 105 5.48 -12.11 -6.02
CA ARG A 105 6.45 -12.58 -5.03
C ARG A 105 7.64 -11.63 -5.06
N PRO A 106 7.61 -10.54 -4.26
CA PRO A 106 8.58 -9.46 -4.37
C PRO A 106 10.00 -9.96 -4.12
N LYS A 107 10.92 -9.61 -5.02
CA LYS A 107 12.36 -9.80 -4.84
C LYS A 107 13.04 -8.45 -4.79
N LEU A 108 13.57 -8.09 -3.62
CA LEU A 108 14.21 -6.79 -3.45
C LEU A 108 15.50 -6.70 -4.26
N PRO A 109 15.67 -5.64 -5.08
CA PRO A 109 16.96 -5.32 -5.67
C PRO A 109 18.04 -5.21 -4.60
N PRO A 110 19.32 -5.55 -4.88
CA PRO A 110 20.38 -5.54 -3.88
C PRO A 110 20.49 -4.22 -3.10
N GLY A 111 20.33 -3.08 -3.78
CA GLY A 111 20.39 -1.76 -3.13
C GLY A 111 19.24 -1.44 -2.17
N TYR A 112 18.11 -2.18 -2.24
CA TYR A 112 16.96 -1.94 -1.38
C TYR A 112 17.07 -2.71 -0.05
N GLN A 113 17.86 -3.79 -0.01
CA GLN A 113 17.97 -4.65 1.17
C GLN A 113 18.62 -3.95 2.37
N ASP A 114 19.44 -2.92 2.13
CA ASP A 114 20.13 -2.16 3.19
C ASP A 114 19.34 -0.90 3.62
N SER A 115 18.04 -0.83 3.28
CA SER A 115 17.18 0.31 3.62
C SER A 115 17.02 0.47 5.13
N SER A 116 17.32 1.66 5.63
CA SER A 116 17.21 1.98 7.06
C SER A 116 15.78 2.26 7.51
N TYR A 117 14.91 2.73 6.60
CA TYR A 117 13.52 3.05 6.88
C TYR A 117 12.62 2.27 5.93
N VAL A 118 11.62 1.60 6.49
CA VAL A 118 10.68 0.78 5.72
C VAL A 118 9.26 1.22 6.04
N PHE A 119 8.46 1.44 5.00
CA PHE A 119 7.03 1.65 5.10
C PHE A 119 6.29 0.49 4.43
N LEU A 120 5.61 -0.32 5.23
CA LEU A 120 4.75 -1.40 4.78
C LEU A 120 3.36 -0.82 4.55
N ALA A 121 3.16 -0.20 3.39
CA ALA A 121 1.88 0.35 2.99
C ALA A 121 0.84 -0.75 2.74
N ASN A 122 -0.43 -0.36 2.67
CA ASN A 122 -1.57 -1.27 2.70
C ASN A 122 -1.53 -2.23 1.50
N ILE A 123 -1.36 -3.51 1.83
CA ILE A 123 -1.33 -4.67 0.95
C ILE A 123 -1.48 -5.92 1.82
N ASP A 124 -1.53 -7.10 1.19
CA ASP A 124 -1.54 -8.39 1.88
C ASP A 124 -0.45 -8.45 2.98
N PRO A 125 -0.80 -8.72 4.25
CA PRO A 125 0.15 -8.80 5.34
C PRO A 125 1.26 -9.83 5.11
N GLU A 126 1.01 -10.89 4.34
CA GLU A 126 2.05 -11.87 3.98
C GLU A 126 3.09 -11.23 3.05
N LEU A 127 2.67 -10.39 2.10
CA LEU A 127 3.59 -9.64 1.23
C LEU A 127 4.36 -8.57 2.01
N GLN A 128 3.72 -7.92 2.98
CA GLN A 128 4.40 -6.99 3.90
C GLN A 128 5.55 -7.71 4.64
N LEU A 129 5.29 -8.91 5.18
CA LEU A 129 6.31 -9.73 5.84
C LEU A 129 7.40 -10.21 4.87
N ASP A 130 7.03 -10.65 3.67
CA ASP A 130 7.98 -11.13 2.66
C ASP A 130 8.99 -10.06 2.27
N VAL A 131 8.55 -8.80 2.12
CA VAL A 131 9.47 -7.67 1.88
C VAL A 131 10.30 -7.38 3.12
N LEU A 132 9.67 -7.26 4.30
CA LEU A 132 10.40 -6.96 5.53
C LEU A 132 11.50 -7.98 5.85
N ASN A 133 11.26 -9.27 5.55
CA ASN A 133 12.24 -10.35 5.71
C ASN A 133 13.49 -10.19 4.85
N GLN A 134 13.41 -9.46 3.75
CA GLN A 134 14.53 -9.23 2.84
C GLN A 134 15.36 -7.99 3.22
N VAL A 135 14.87 -7.14 4.14
CA VAL A 135 15.57 -5.95 4.60
C VAL A 135 16.47 -6.28 5.80
N LYS A 136 17.73 -5.85 5.75
CA LYS A 136 18.76 -6.14 6.74
C LYS A 136 18.82 -5.04 7.79
N GLY A 137 18.28 -5.34 8.97
CA GLY A 137 18.39 -4.46 10.15
C GLY A 137 17.83 -3.05 9.93
N PRO A 138 16.55 -2.90 9.52
CA PRO A 138 15.94 -1.58 9.42
C PRO A 138 15.98 -0.89 10.79
N LYS A 139 16.21 0.43 10.78
CA LYS A 139 16.22 1.25 11.99
C LYS A 139 14.80 1.60 12.46
N PHE A 140 13.86 1.65 11.52
CA PHE A 140 12.47 1.96 11.80
C PHE A 140 11.56 1.36 10.71
N VAL A 141 10.49 0.72 11.15
CA VAL A 141 9.48 0.10 10.31
C VAL A 141 8.11 0.63 10.69
N ALA A 142 7.46 1.33 9.76
CA ALA A 142 6.08 1.73 9.91
C ALA A 142 5.19 0.89 8.99
N CYS A 143 3.92 0.72 9.37
CA CYS A 143 2.93 0.11 8.50
C CYS A 143 1.56 0.79 8.61
N ASP A 144 0.77 0.63 7.57
CA ASP A 144 -0.68 0.78 7.63
C ASP A 144 -1.35 -0.51 7.09
N THR A 145 -2.67 -0.56 7.17
CA THR A 145 -3.47 -1.71 6.71
C THR A 145 -4.85 -1.22 6.27
N MET A 146 -5.79 -2.14 6.05
CA MET A 146 -7.19 -1.79 5.80
C MET A 146 -8.13 -2.83 6.42
N ASN A 147 -9.39 -2.43 6.56
CA ASN A 147 -10.49 -3.30 7.00
C ASN A 147 -10.50 -4.69 6.32
N PHE A 148 -10.21 -4.79 5.02
CA PHE A 148 -10.15 -6.06 4.27
C PHE A 148 -9.15 -7.04 4.87
N TRP A 149 -7.94 -6.60 5.23
CA TRP A 149 -6.92 -7.46 5.84
C TRP A 149 -7.20 -7.73 7.31
N ILE A 150 -7.78 -6.77 8.04
CA ILE A 150 -8.22 -6.97 9.43
C ILE A 150 -9.28 -8.09 9.50
N GLN A 151 -10.19 -8.20 8.52
CA GLN A 151 -11.20 -9.27 8.49
C GLN A 151 -10.65 -10.57 7.91
N GLY A 152 -9.96 -10.50 6.78
CA GLY A 152 -9.59 -11.67 5.99
C GLY A 152 -8.32 -12.39 6.46
N LYS A 153 -7.35 -11.65 7.02
CA LYS A 153 -6.01 -12.16 7.36
C LYS A 153 -5.48 -11.64 8.70
N LEU A 154 -6.34 -11.55 9.71
CA LEU A 154 -5.97 -11.03 11.04
C LEU A 154 -4.74 -11.74 11.66
N GLY A 155 -4.60 -13.05 11.45
CA GLY A 155 -3.44 -13.80 11.94
C GLY A 155 -2.12 -13.33 11.34
N ALA A 156 -2.06 -13.17 10.02
CA ALA A 156 -0.88 -12.67 9.32
C ALA A 156 -0.61 -11.19 9.68
N LEU A 157 -1.67 -10.37 9.77
CA LEU A 157 -1.56 -8.98 10.22
C LEU A 157 -0.95 -8.88 11.62
N LYS A 158 -1.40 -9.70 12.59
CA LYS A 158 -0.80 -9.72 13.93
C LYS A 158 0.70 -10.02 13.90
N THR A 159 1.15 -10.87 12.99
CA THR A 159 2.58 -11.16 12.79
C THR A 159 3.33 -9.94 12.22
N VAL A 160 2.72 -9.16 11.31
CA VAL A 160 3.27 -7.85 10.89
C VAL A 160 3.39 -6.93 12.10
N LEU A 161 2.31 -6.79 12.89
CA LEU A 161 2.26 -5.86 14.02
C LEU A 161 3.30 -6.15 15.12
N GLN A 162 3.77 -7.38 15.23
CA GLN A 162 4.86 -7.75 16.15
C GLN A 162 6.24 -7.25 15.69
N ARG A 163 6.37 -6.78 14.45
CA ARG A 163 7.65 -6.45 13.80
C ARG A 163 7.74 -5.01 13.30
N VAL A 164 6.77 -4.18 13.65
CA VAL A 164 6.73 -2.77 13.27
C VAL A 164 6.88 -1.89 14.51
N ASP A 165 7.49 -0.72 14.32
CA ASP A 165 7.66 0.30 15.35
C ASP A 165 6.48 1.27 15.41
N LEU A 166 5.74 1.42 14.29
CA LEU A 166 4.60 2.31 14.17
C LEU A 166 3.49 1.70 13.31
N LEU A 167 2.27 1.70 13.83
CA LEU A 167 1.04 1.40 13.09
C LEU A 167 0.26 2.69 12.85
N THR A 168 -0.13 2.94 11.60
CA THR A 168 -1.04 4.03 11.22
C THR A 168 -2.35 3.43 10.73
N ILE A 169 -3.44 3.72 11.43
CA ILE A 169 -4.79 3.26 11.09
C ILE A 169 -5.80 4.35 11.43
N ASN A 170 -6.95 4.33 10.75
CA ASN A 170 -8.06 5.22 11.10
C ASN A 170 -8.84 4.70 12.31
N GLU A 171 -9.78 5.50 12.79
CA GLU A 171 -10.60 5.18 13.96
C GLU A 171 -11.41 3.89 13.80
N SER A 172 -11.98 3.66 12.61
CA SER A 172 -12.81 2.50 12.32
C SER A 172 -11.99 1.22 12.29
N GLU A 173 -10.79 1.26 11.72
CA GLU A 173 -9.81 0.18 11.75
C GLU A 173 -9.32 -0.10 13.18
N ALA A 174 -9.07 0.92 14.00
CA ALA A 174 -8.66 0.75 15.39
C ALA A 174 -9.72 0.01 16.21
N ARG A 175 -10.98 0.46 16.12
CA ARG A 175 -12.13 -0.20 16.76
C ARG A 175 -12.29 -1.64 16.30
N GLN A 176 -12.09 -1.87 15.00
CA GLN A 176 -12.22 -3.19 14.41
C GLN A 176 -11.11 -4.15 14.84
N LEU A 177 -9.87 -3.66 14.90
CA LEU A 177 -8.70 -4.43 15.30
C LEU A 177 -8.75 -4.78 16.79
N ALA A 178 -9.14 -3.82 17.63
CA ALA A 178 -9.29 -4.00 19.08
C ALA A 178 -10.56 -4.74 19.50
N GLN A 179 -11.56 -4.82 18.61
CA GLN A 179 -12.92 -5.27 18.92
C GLN A 179 -13.55 -4.48 20.07
N GLU A 180 -13.24 -3.19 20.17
CA GLU A 180 -13.65 -2.29 21.25
C GLU A 180 -14.12 -0.94 20.67
N PRO A 181 -15.36 -0.49 20.96
CA PRO A 181 -15.85 0.80 20.47
C PRO A 181 -15.23 2.00 21.19
N ASN A 182 -14.62 1.90 22.36
CA ASN A 182 -13.97 3.05 22.97
C ASN A 182 -12.53 3.20 22.43
N VAL A 183 -12.26 4.22 21.62
CA VAL A 183 -10.92 4.47 21.03
C VAL A 183 -9.84 4.67 22.09
N VAL A 184 -10.18 5.18 23.28
CA VAL A 184 -9.21 5.35 24.37
C VAL A 184 -8.83 4.00 25.01
N LYS A 185 -9.70 2.99 24.86
CA LYS A 185 -9.43 1.62 25.30
C LYS A 185 -8.88 0.72 24.19
N ALA A 186 -9.18 1.05 22.95
CA ALA A 186 -8.81 0.30 21.74
C ALA A 186 -7.29 0.34 21.50
#